data_AF-A0A6P3VFM6-F1
#
_entry.id   AF-A0A6P3VFM6-F1
#
_cell.length_a   1.000
_cell.length_b   1.000
_cell.length_c   1.000
_cell.angle_alpha   90.00
_cell.angle_beta   90.00
_cell.angle_gamma   90.00
#
_symmetry.space_group_name_H-M   'P 1'
#
loop_
_entity.id
_entity.type
_entity.pdbx_description
1 polymer ?
#
loop_
_entity_poly.entity_id
_entity_poly.type
_entity_poly.pdbx_seq_one_letter_code
_entity_poly.pdbx_strand_id
1 'polypeptide(L)'
;MPLIVKDYSWTQTESKVHISVPLKGMNAKQVDIFATDEYLKVHFPPFFFEAFLFAPVYDDKSIAKIGNGVALFTLQKQKEELWDQLSNNEDKCKQKEIREKAILKAQEKATADSQAKAEKQQEESKFALKTMMKLEEEERARIEKIKHEECKKAATEFENWKLKHTLKEEEEAVQSQQHNIQSDRNTETCEISKADRLSESRSSGRLGIPQQGKENVPGPRSCGNIKVNFTPRVFPTALRESRLPDEEEWLKKQAEARRTVAADLAELDDLKPEERNPDWLKEKGDKFFVAGNYQAALNAYNLALKLNRKLPALYSNRAACHLKLRNLHKAIEDSSQALELLNPPVADNASARLKAHVRRGTAFCELELYVEGLQEYQAALKIDPNNPKLQEDVQKIRDIVQGASG
;
A
#
# COMPACT_ATOMS: atom_id res chain seq x y z
N MET A 1 -15.47 -47.93 0.81
CA MET A 1 -14.71 -48.21 2.05
C MET A 1 -13.26 -48.47 1.68
N PRO A 2 -12.27 -47.98 2.44
CA PRO A 2 -10.86 -48.27 2.17
C PRO A 2 -10.53 -49.76 2.33
N LEU A 3 -9.63 -50.28 1.50
CA LEU A 3 -9.21 -51.68 1.51
C LEU A 3 -7.89 -51.87 2.26
N ILE A 4 -7.87 -52.77 3.25
CA ILE A 4 -6.68 -53.04 4.07
C ILE A 4 -5.65 -53.84 3.26
N VAL A 5 -4.42 -53.33 3.18
CA VAL A 5 -3.25 -54.00 2.61
C VAL A 5 -2.74 -55.03 3.62
N LYS A 6 -2.67 -56.30 3.19
CA LYS A 6 -2.13 -57.42 4.00
C LYS A 6 -0.88 -58.04 3.38
N ASP A 7 -0.60 -57.69 2.14
CA ASP A 7 0.51 -58.13 1.30
C ASP A 7 1.83 -57.37 1.59
N TYR A 8 2.03 -56.92 2.84
CA TYR A 8 3.26 -56.28 3.29
C TYR A 8 4.31 -57.32 3.73
N SER A 9 5.59 -56.95 3.66
CA SER A 9 6.68 -57.72 4.25
C SER A 9 7.45 -56.86 5.24
N TRP A 10 8.09 -57.49 6.23
CA TRP A 10 8.94 -56.80 7.19
C TRP A 10 10.13 -57.68 7.59
N THR A 11 11.23 -57.01 7.95
CA THR A 11 12.44 -57.62 8.52
C THR A 11 12.98 -56.72 9.62
N GLN A 12 13.95 -57.20 10.41
CA GLN A 12 14.52 -56.42 11.50
C GLN A 12 15.99 -56.78 11.75
N THR A 13 16.67 -55.86 12.42
CA THR A 13 17.88 -56.13 13.20
C THR A 13 17.55 -55.89 14.69
N GLU A 14 18.53 -56.06 15.57
CA GLU A 14 18.38 -55.71 16.99
C GLU A 14 17.97 -54.25 17.19
N SER A 15 18.51 -53.33 16.38
CA SER A 15 18.30 -51.87 16.52
C SER A 15 17.33 -51.23 15.52
N LYS A 16 16.94 -51.90 14.43
CA LYS A 16 16.08 -51.33 13.36
C LYS A 16 14.99 -52.29 12.90
N VAL A 17 13.90 -51.73 12.37
CA VAL A 17 12.83 -52.45 11.68
C VAL A 17 12.70 -51.92 10.26
N HIS A 18 12.63 -52.82 9.29
CA HIS A 18 12.38 -52.49 7.89
C HIS A 18 10.99 -53.00 7.49
N ILE A 19 10.13 -52.14 6.97
CA ILE A 19 8.76 -52.48 6.56
C ILE A 19 8.59 -52.12 5.09
N SER A 20 8.08 -53.04 4.29
CA SER A 20 7.91 -52.91 2.84
C SER A 20 6.42 -53.07 2.49
N VAL A 21 5.78 -51.97 2.13
CA VAL A 21 4.34 -51.91 1.80
C VAL A 21 4.17 -51.74 0.28
N PRO A 22 3.56 -52.68 -0.45
CA PRO A 22 3.34 -52.54 -1.89
C PRO A 22 2.24 -51.51 -2.18
N LEU A 23 2.57 -50.49 -2.97
CA LEU A 23 1.70 -49.37 -3.33
C LEU A 23 0.88 -49.61 -4.61
N LYS A 24 0.96 -50.82 -5.18
CA LYS A 24 0.11 -51.30 -6.29
C LYS A 24 0.11 -50.38 -7.53
N GLY A 25 1.26 -49.74 -7.79
CA GLY A 25 1.47 -48.84 -8.93
C GLY A 25 1.19 -47.35 -8.67
N MET A 26 0.83 -46.95 -7.44
CA MET A 26 0.62 -45.54 -7.09
C MET A 26 1.93 -44.73 -7.07
N ASN A 27 1.84 -43.46 -7.46
CA ASN A 27 2.96 -42.51 -7.41
C ASN A 27 3.07 -41.85 -6.03
N ALA A 28 4.27 -41.45 -5.62
CA ALA A 28 4.52 -40.85 -4.30
C ALA A 28 3.67 -39.60 -3.96
N LYS A 29 3.14 -38.88 -4.97
CA LYS A 29 2.21 -37.75 -4.77
C LYS A 29 0.78 -38.15 -4.37
N GLN A 30 0.48 -39.45 -4.33
CA GLN A 30 -0.85 -40.01 -4.05
C GLN A 30 -0.83 -40.94 -2.83
N VAL A 31 0.23 -40.85 -2.02
CA VAL A 31 0.48 -41.71 -0.85
C VAL A 31 0.67 -40.82 0.37
N ASP A 32 -0.32 -40.81 1.25
CA ASP A 32 -0.23 -40.12 2.53
C ASP A 32 0.46 -41.05 3.54
N ILE A 33 1.56 -40.61 4.14
CA ILE A 33 2.26 -41.33 5.22
C ILE A 33 2.01 -40.57 6.52
N PHE A 34 1.54 -41.29 7.53
CA PHE A 34 1.46 -40.81 8.90
C PHE A 34 2.20 -41.81 9.80
N ALA A 35 3.26 -41.36 10.44
CA ALA A 35 4.10 -42.17 11.32
C ALA A 35 4.29 -41.45 12.66
N THR A 36 4.34 -42.22 13.73
CA THR A 36 4.76 -41.79 15.07
C THR A 36 5.62 -42.89 15.69
N ASP A 37 5.98 -42.72 16.97
CA ASP A 37 6.72 -43.72 17.75
C ASP A 37 6.00 -45.05 17.94
N GLU A 38 4.66 -45.08 18.01
CA GLU A 38 3.88 -46.30 18.30
C GLU A 38 2.97 -46.74 17.13
N TYR A 39 2.84 -45.92 16.08
CA TYR A 39 1.81 -46.10 15.05
C TYR A 39 2.31 -45.72 13.65
N LEU A 40 2.03 -46.57 12.66
CA LEU A 40 2.33 -46.33 11.26
C LEU A 40 1.08 -46.56 10.40
N LYS A 41 0.75 -45.57 9.57
CA LYS A 41 -0.33 -45.61 8.60
C LYS A 41 0.15 -45.12 7.24
N VAL A 42 -0.23 -45.83 6.19
CA VAL A 42 0.06 -45.47 4.79
C VAL A 42 -1.23 -45.56 4.00
N HIS A 43 -1.70 -44.44 3.45
CA HIS A 43 -2.97 -44.34 2.73
C HIS A 43 -2.71 -44.02 1.26
N PHE A 44 -3.32 -44.78 0.35
CA PHE A 44 -3.17 -44.63 -1.09
C PHE A 44 -4.45 -45.14 -1.79
N PRO A 45 -5.40 -44.25 -2.15
CA PRO A 45 -6.76 -44.65 -2.54
C PRO A 45 -6.81 -45.72 -3.65
N PRO A 46 -7.65 -46.77 -3.51
CA PRO A 46 -8.63 -47.03 -2.44
C PRO A 46 -8.06 -47.80 -1.22
N PHE A 47 -6.75 -47.97 -1.11
CA PHE A 47 -6.10 -48.83 -0.12
C PHE A 47 -5.55 -48.07 1.10
N PHE A 48 -5.34 -48.77 2.19
CA PHE A 48 -4.45 -48.34 3.27
C PHE A 48 -3.77 -49.51 3.98
N PHE A 49 -2.61 -49.22 4.55
CA PHE A 49 -1.90 -50.05 5.52
C PHE A 49 -1.94 -49.36 6.89
N GLU A 50 -2.04 -50.15 7.96
CA GLU A 50 -2.06 -49.70 9.34
C GLU A 50 -1.33 -50.73 10.21
N ALA A 51 -0.39 -50.27 11.04
CA ALA A 51 0.37 -51.07 11.98
C ALA A 51 0.55 -50.32 13.31
N PHE A 52 0.15 -50.96 14.40
CA PHE A 52 0.45 -50.55 15.77
C PHE A 52 1.75 -51.23 16.18
N LEU A 53 2.85 -50.49 16.30
CA LEU A 53 4.20 -51.06 16.44
C LEU A 53 4.35 -51.82 17.76
N PHE A 54 5.08 -52.94 17.75
CA PHE A 54 5.29 -53.77 18.95
C PHE A 54 5.93 -53.02 20.12
N ALA A 55 6.94 -52.19 19.83
CA ALA A 55 7.64 -51.33 20.78
C ALA A 55 7.95 -49.96 20.13
N PRO A 56 8.14 -48.89 20.92
CA PRO A 56 8.25 -47.55 20.37
C PRO A 56 9.55 -47.31 19.58
N VAL A 57 9.46 -46.47 18.54
CA VAL A 57 10.57 -46.08 17.65
C VAL A 57 10.92 -44.60 17.79
N TYR A 58 12.11 -44.20 17.33
CA TYR A 58 12.50 -42.79 17.24
C TYR A 58 11.99 -42.18 15.93
N ASP A 59 11.00 -41.30 16.03
CA ASP A 59 10.42 -40.56 14.91
C ASP A 59 11.49 -39.85 14.07
N ASP A 60 12.28 -38.96 14.69
CA ASP A 60 13.27 -38.09 14.02
C ASP A 60 14.49 -38.84 13.43
N LYS A 61 14.61 -40.14 13.69
CA LYS A 61 15.65 -41.04 13.13
C LYS A 61 15.08 -42.04 12.12
N SER A 62 13.76 -42.11 11.98
CA SER A 62 13.07 -43.06 11.10
C SER A 62 12.91 -42.49 9.70
N ILE A 63 13.10 -43.32 8.68
CA ILE A 63 13.15 -42.88 7.28
C ILE A 63 12.14 -43.66 6.45
N ALA A 64 11.22 -42.96 5.79
CA ALA A 64 10.36 -43.50 4.75
C ALA A 64 10.93 -43.19 3.36
N LYS A 65 10.95 -44.17 2.45
CA LYS A 65 11.34 -44.02 1.04
C LYS A 65 10.28 -44.64 0.15
N ILE A 66 9.69 -43.85 -0.73
CA ILE A 66 8.75 -44.34 -1.76
C ILE A 66 9.52 -44.50 -3.07
N GLY A 67 9.45 -45.67 -3.70
CA GLY A 67 10.09 -45.95 -4.98
C GLY A 67 9.67 -47.30 -5.56
N ASN A 68 9.75 -47.45 -6.89
CA ASN A 68 9.46 -48.70 -7.60
C ASN A 68 8.10 -49.36 -7.26
N GLY A 69 7.09 -48.55 -6.91
CA GLY A 69 5.77 -49.05 -6.50
C GLY A 69 5.69 -49.62 -5.07
N VAL A 70 6.68 -49.33 -4.21
CA VAL A 70 6.76 -49.79 -2.81
C VAL A 70 7.09 -48.60 -1.89
N ALA A 71 6.52 -48.59 -0.68
CA ALA A 71 6.96 -47.75 0.42
C ALA A 71 7.84 -48.58 1.37
N LEU A 72 9.12 -48.22 1.46
CA LEU A 72 10.11 -48.82 2.33
C LEU A 72 10.35 -47.91 3.55
N PHE A 73 9.99 -48.41 4.73
CA PHE A 73 10.26 -47.76 6.01
C PHE A 73 11.51 -48.38 6.63
N THR A 74 12.33 -47.55 7.26
CA THR A 74 13.43 -47.96 8.12
C THR A 74 13.27 -47.22 9.44
N LEU A 75 12.71 -47.91 10.43
CA LEU A 75 12.40 -47.36 11.75
C LEU A 75 13.53 -47.69 12.72
N GLN A 76 13.97 -46.73 13.51
CA GLN A 76 15.00 -46.92 14.54
C GLN A 76 14.31 -47.24 15.88
N LYS A 77 14.54 -48.43 16.44
CA LYS A 77 13.94 -48.82 17.73
C LYS A 77 14.46 -47.95 18.88
N GLN A 78 13.64 -47.73 19.91
CA GLN A 78 14.10 -47.10 21.16
C GLN A 78 14.82 -48.07 22.10
N LYS A 79 14.56 -49.38 21.95
CA LYS A 79 15.26 -50.46 22.63
C LYS A 79 15.81 -51.47 21.64
N GLU A 80 16.99 -52.02 21.92
CA GLU A 80 17.66 -52.98 21.04
C GLU A 80 17.20 -54.43 21.36
N GLU A 81 15.91 -54.67 21.13
CA GLU A 81 15.20 -55.93 21.38
C GLU A 81 14.66 -56.49 20.05
N LEU A 82 14.79 -57.80 19.80
CA LEU A 82 14.12 -58.45 18.66
C LEU A 82 12.61 -58.56 18.93
N TRP A 83 11.78 -58.22 17.95
CA TRP A 83 10.32 -58.26 18.06
C TRP A 83 9.79 -59.59 17.52
N ASP A 84 8.93 -60.30 18.27
CA ASP A 84 8.31 -61.54 17.80
C ASP A 84 7.25 -61.29 16.69
N GLN A 85 6.63 -60.11 16.70
CA GLN A 85 5.61 -59.68 15.76
C GLN A 85 5.84 -58.20 15.41
N LEU A 86 5.47 -57.78 14.19
CA LEU A 86 5.55 -56.36 13.82
C LEU A 86 4.60 -55.48 14.66
N SER A 87 3.46 -56.06 15.02
CA SER A 87 2.35 -55.34 15.64
C SER A 87 1.65 -56.14 16.71
N ASN A 88 1.29 -55.48 17.82
CA ASN A 88 0.59 -56.11 18.92
C ASN A 88 -0.86 -56.44 18.54
N ASN A 89 -1.26 -57.70 18.69
CA ASN A 89 -2.64 -58.17 18.51
C ASN A 89 -3.53 -57.76 19.70
N GLU A 90 -3.58 -56.47 19.99
CA GLU A 90 -4.39 -55.89 21.07
C GLU A 90 -5.86 -55.69 20.69
N ASP A 91 -6.71 -55.57 21.71
CA ASP A 91 -8.14 -55.28 21.55
C ASP A 91 -8.40 -53.99 20.77
N LYS A 92 -9.53 -53.97 20.04
CA LYS A 92 -9.97 -52.82 19.24
C LYS A 92 -10.11 -51.51 20.04
N CYS A 93 -10.29 -51.59 21.37
CA CYS A 93 -10.33 -50.41 22.25
C CYS A 93 -8.94 -49.78 22.37
N LYS A 94 -7.93 -50.58 22.75
CA LYS A 94 -6.52 -50.14 22.82
C LYS A 94 -5.99 -49.67 21.48
N GLN A 95 -6.32 -50.36 20.38
CA GLN A 95 -5.98 -49.90 19.02
C GLN A 95 -6.58 -48.52 18.69
N LYS A 96 -7.78 -48.22 19.20
CA LYS A 96 -8.38 -46.87 19.07
C LYS A 96 -7.63 -45.86 19.94
N GLU A 97 -7.34 -46.18 21.19
CA GLU A 97 -6.62 -45.32 22.14
C GLU A 97 -5.21 -44.96 21.64
N ILE A 98 -4.44 -45.93 21.12
CA ILE A 98 -3.13 -45.69 20.51
C ILE A 98 -3.25 -44.77 19.28
N ARG A 99 -4.28 -44.96 18.44
CA ARG A 99 -4.52 -44.09 17.28
C ARG A 99 -4.87 -42.66 17.70
N GLU A 100 -5.71 -42.49 18.72
CA GLU A 100 -6.09 -41.17 19.24
C GLU A 100 -4.90 -40.45 19.90
N LYS A 101 -4.12 -41.16 20.73
CA LYS A 101 -2.86 -40.69 21.31
C LYS A 101 -1.85 -40.26 20.23
N ALA A 102 -1.68 -41.07 19.18
CA ALA A 102 -0.76 -40.75 18.07
C ALA A 102 -1.19 -39.50 17.29
N ILE A 103 -2.50 -39.31 17.05
CA ILE A 103 -3.03 -38.11 16.39
C ILE A 103 -2.81 -36.87 17.25
N LEU A 104 -3.14 -36.93 18.55
CA LEU A 104 -2.93 -35.81 19.48
C LEU A 104 -1.46 -35.39 19.55
N LYS A 105 -0.55 -36.35 19.75
CA LYS A 105 0.89 -36.09 19.83
C LYS A 105 1.45 -35.47 18.54
N ALA A 106 0.97 -35.91 17.36
CA ALA A 106 1.36 -35.33 16.08
C ALA A 106 0.81 -33.91 15.89
N GLN A 107 -0.41 -33.64 16.35
CA GLN A 107 -1.00 -32.31 16.35
C GLN A 107 -0.23 -31.35 17.29
N GLU A 108 0.10 -31.80 18.51
CA GLU A 108 0.93 -31.05 19.47
C GLU A 108 2.29 -30.69 18.86
N LYS A 109 3.03 -31.67 18.31
CA LYS A 109 4.32 -31.45 17.63
C LYS A 109 4.19 -30.42 16.50
N ALA A 110 3.20 -30.57 15.62
CA ALA A 110 2.94 -29.63 14.52
C ALA A 110 2.58 -28.21 15.00
N THR A 111 1.85 -28.06 16.12
CA THR A 111 1.57 -26.73 16.70
C THR A 111 2.82 -26.10 17.31
N ALA A 112 3.66 -26.86 18.00
CA ALA A 112 4.92 -26.38 18.56
C ALA A 112 5.92 -25.97 17.47
N ASP A 113 6.08 -26.78 16.42
CA ASP A 113 6.93 -26.46 15.26
C ASP A 113 6.47 -25.18 14.55
N SER A 114 5.15 -24.96 14.46
CA SER A 114 4.57 -23.74 13.89
C SER A 114 4.81 -22.51 14.78
N GLN A 115 4.66 -22.65 16.10
CA GLN A 115 4.93 -21.59 17.08
C GLN A 115 6.41 -21.19 17.09
N ALA A 116 7.33 -22.15 17.23
CA ALA A 116 8.78 -21.89 17.22
C ALA A 116 9.24 -21.24 15.90
N LYS A 117 8.63 -21.59 14.77
CA LYS A 117 8.87 -20.93 13.47
C LYS A 117 8.38 -19.48 13.46
N ALA A 118 7.21 -19.20 14.02
CA ALA A 118 6.67 -17.84 14.12
C ALA A 118 7.50 -16.96 15.07
N GLU A 119 7.90 -17.49 16.23
CA GLU A 119 8.81 -16.83 17.18
C GLU A 119 10.15 -16.48 16.52
N LYS A 120 10.76 -17.42 15.78
CA LYS A 120 12.00 -17.17 15.03
C LYS A 120 11.84 -16.07 13.98
N GLN A 121 10.73 -16.06 13.24
CA GLN A 121 10.44 -15.00 12.27
C GLN A 121 10.22 -13.64 12.95
N GLN A 122 9.59 -13.62 14.14
CA GLN A 122 9.42 -12.42 14.95
C GLN A 122 10.76 -11.90 15.48
N GLU A 123 11.66 -12.77 15.92
CA GLU A 123 13.01 -12.41 16.35
C GLU A 123 13.86 -11.88 15.18
N GLU A 124 13.87 -12.55 14.03
CA GLU A 124 14.56 -12.10 12.81
C GLU A 124 14.05 -10.71 12.37
N SER A 125 12.74 -10.50 12.38
CA SER A 125 12.11 -9.20 12.05
C SER A 125 12.47 -8.10 13.08
N LYS A 126 12.46 -8.43 14.38
CA LYS A 126 12.84 -7.51 15.46
C LYS A 126 14.32 -7.13 15.42
N PHE A 127 15.18 -8.07 15.05
CA PHE A 127 16.61 -7.84 14.83
C PHE A 127 16.82 -6.91 13.63
N ALA A 128 16.17 -7.19 12.49
CA ALA A 128 16.24 -6.36 11.28
C ALA A 128 15.72 -4.93 11.51
N LEU A 129 14.62 -4.76 12.25
CA LEU A 129 14.12 -3.44 12.64
C LEU A 129 15.14 -2.69 13.51
N LYS A 130 15.74 -3.36 14.51
CA LYS A 130 16.73 -2.75 15.40
C LYS A 130 18.01 -2.33 14.66
N THR A 131 18.48 -3.11 13.69
CA THR A 131 19.65 -2.73 12.87
C THR A 131 19.33 -1.58 11.93
N MET A 132 18.14 -1.57 11.32
CA MET A 132 17.67 -0.46 10.48
C MET A 132 17.57 0.86 11.27
N MET A 133 16.96 0.84 12.46
CA MET A 133 16.85 2.01 13.35
C MET A 133 18.22 2.58 13.72
N LYS A 134 19.20 1.71 14.02
CA LYS A 134 20.57 2.13 14.36
C LYS A 134 21.28 2.82 13.19
N LEU A 135 21.11 2.31 11.97
CA LEU A 135 21.66 2.93 10.75
C LEU A 135 21.00 4.29 10.47
N GLU A 136 19.69 4.40 10.69
CA GLU A 136 18.97 5.67 10.52
C GLU A 136 19.37 6.71 11.59
N GLU A 137 19.57 6.29 12.84
CA GLU A 137 20.08 7.13 13.93
C GLU A 137 21.51 7.64 13.63
N GLU A 138 22.40 6.77 13.14
CA GLU A 138 23.76 7.13 12.74
C GLU A 138 23.79 8.15 11.58
N GLU A 139 22.94 8.00 10.56
CA GLU A 139 22.88 8.94 9.44
C GLU A 139 22.16 10.25 9.83
N ARG A 140 21.12 10.22 10.68
CA ARG A 140 20.51 11.43 11.26
C ARG A 140 21.54 12.24 12.06
N ALA A 141 22.31 11.59 12.93
CA ALA A 141 23.37 12.23 13.71
C ALA A 141 24.53 12.76 12.84
N ARG A 142 24.74 12.20 11.65
CA ARG A 142 25.68 12.72 10.64
C ARG A 142 25.14 13.98 9.96
N ILE A 143 23.87 13.97 9.54
CA ILE A 143 23.20 15.13 8.93
C ILE A 143 23.14 16.31 9.92
N GLU A 144 22.87 16.06 11.19
CA GLU A 144 22.88 17.11 12.23
C GLU A 144 24.27 17.72 12.44
N LYS A 145 25.35 16.94 12.39
CA LYS A 145 26.72 17.45 12.44
C LYS A 145 27.03 18.36 11.26
N ILE A 146 26.70 17.92 10.04
CA ILE A 146 26.89 18.71 8.81
C ILE A 146 26.14 20.04 8.92
N LYS A 147 24.84 20.00 9.26
CA LYS A 147 23.99 21.18 9.46
C LYS A 147 24.56 22.13 10.54
N HIS A 148 25.11 21.59 11.63
CA HIS A 148 25.70 22.38 12.70
C HIS A 148 27.03 23.04 12.30
N GLU A 149 27.84 22.35 11.49
CA GLU A 149 29.07 22.92 10.90
C GLU A 149 28.78 24.00 9.86
N GLU A 150 27.78 23.80 8.99
CA GLU A 150 27.32 24.81 8.03
C GLU A 150 26.76 26.05 8.73
N CYS A 151 25.92 25.85 9.75
CA CYS A 151 25.39 26.95 10.57
C CYS A 151 26.52 27.74 11.27
N LYS A 152 27.56 27.06 11.77
CA LYS A 152 28.75 27.70 12.34
C LYS A 152 29.52 28.51 11.30
N LYS A 153 29.76 27.96 10.10
CA LYS A 153 30.43 28.67 9.00
C LYS A 153 29.67 29.94 8.62
N ALA A 154 28.36 29.81 8.35
CA ALA A 154 27.48 30.93 8.03
C ALA A 154 27.47 32.02 9.13
N ALA A 155 27.45 31.64 10.41
CA ALA A 155 27.54 32.60 11.51
C ALA A 155 28.88 33.35 11.54
N THR A 156 30.00 32.65 11.31
CA THR A 156 31.32 33.31 11.20
C THR A 156 31.46 34.17 9.96
N GLU A 157 30.85 33.79 8.83
CA GLU A 157 30.82 34.61 7.61
C GLU A 157 29.97 35.87 7.81
N PHE A 158 28.85 35.79 8.53
CA PHE A 158 27.99 36.92 8.86
C PHE A 158 28.68 37.95 9.77
N GLU A 159 29.33 37.52 10.86
CA GLU A 159 30.09 38.43 11.72
C GLU A 159 31.31 39.03 10.99
N ASN A 160 31.99 38.25 10.14
CA ASN A 160 33.07 38.78 9.28
C ASN A 160 32.57 39.79 8.23
N TRP A 161 31.37 39.60 7.69
CA TRP A 161 30.72 40.57 6.78
C TRP A 161 30.37 41.86 7.52
N LYS A 162 29.77 41.74 8.71
CA LYS A 162 29.40 42.86 9.58
C LYS A 162 30.61 43.69 10.01
N LEU A 163 31.71 43.05 10.43
CA LEU A 163 32.98 43.73 10.75
C LEU A 163 33.57 44.47 9.54
N LYS A 164 33.49 43.89 8.33
CA LYS A 164 33.90 44.58 7.09
C LYS A 164 32.99 45.76 6.76
N HIS A 165 31.69 45.68 7.08
CA HIS A 165 30.75 46.77 6.89
C HIS A 165 31.09 47.95 7.80
N THR A 166 31.25 47.71 9.11
CA THR A 166 31.58 48.77 10.07
C THR A 166 32.94 49.41 9.79
N LEU A 167 33.96 48.62 9.44
CA LEU A 167 35.28 49.16 9.04
C LEU A 167 35.17 50.02 7.77
N LYS A 168 34.33 49.63 6.81
CA LYS A 168 34.12 50.42 5.58
C LYS A 168 33.34 51.72 5.87
N GLU A 169 32.36 51.70 6.78
CA GLU A 169 31.66 52.90 7.24
C GLU A 169 32.60 53.85 7.98
N GLU A 170 33.52 53.33 8.81
CA GLU A 170 34.58 54.08 9.47
C GLU A 170 35.59 54.67 8.47
N GLU A 171 36.04 53.89 7.47
CA GLU A 171 36.92 54.37 6.39
C GLU A 171 36.26 55.47 5.55
N GLU A 172 34.99 55.31 5.17
CA GLU A 172 34.24 56.33 4.40
C GLU A 172 33.99 57.60 5.24
N ALA A 173 33.76 57.47 6.55
CA ALA A 173 33.66 58.60 7.46
C ALA A 173 35.00 59.34 7.63
N VAL A 174 36.11 58.62 7.77
CA VAL A 174 37.45 59.21 7.90
C VAL A 174 37.90 59.88 6.59
N GLN A 175 37.62 59.28 5.43
CA GLN A 175 37.86 59.92 4.13
C GLN A 175 37.04 61.20 3.98
N SER A 176 35.76 61.19 4.39
CA SER A 176 34.89 62.37 4.38
C SER A 176 35.44 63.49 5.28
N GLN A 177 35.96 63.16 6.46
CA GLN A 177 36.59 64.13 7.36
C GLN A 177 37.90 64.69 6.79
N GLN A 178 38.75 63.85 6.19
CA GLN A 178 39.99 64.31 5.54
C GLN A 178 39.71 65.23 4.35
N HIS A 179 38.72 64.91 3.53
CA HIS A 179 38.29 65.77 2.42
C HIS A 179 37.79 67.13 2.92
N ASN A 180 37.16 67.19 4.10
CA ASN A 180 36.69 68.44 4.71
C ASN A 180 37.84 69.30 5.28
N ILE A 181 38.82 68.65 5.93
CA ILE A 181 40.05 69.30 6.44
C ILE A 181 40.88 69.89 5.29
N GLN A 182 40.81 69.30 4.10
CA GLN A 182 41.56 69.76 2.93
C GLN A 182 40.89 70.94 2.19
N SER A 183 39.60 71.21 2.43
CA SER A 183 38.93 72.45 2.01
C SER A 183 39.23 73.64 2.92
N ASP A 184 39.39 73.44 4.24
CA ASP A 184 39.57 74.52 5.24
C ASP A 184 40.95 75.21 5.23
N ARG A 185 41.77 75.03 4.17
CA ARG A 185 43.09 75.66 4.03
C ARG A 185 43.28 76.56 2.80
N ASN A 186 42.28 76.74 1.95
CA ASN A 186 42.38 77.53 0.71
C ASN A 186 41.24 78.56 0.57
N THR A 187 41.14 79.52 1.49
CA THR A 187 40.07 80.53 1.47
C THR A 187 40.53 81.97 1.83
N GLU A 188 41.77 82.35 1.50
CA GLU A 188 42.21 83.75 1.52
C GLU A 188 42.80 84.21 0.18
N THR A 189 41.94 84.60 -0.76
CA THR A 189 41.95 85.92 -1.45
C THR A 189 40.81 85.99 -2.47
N CYS A 190 40.31 87.20 -2.73
CA CYS A 190 39.06 87.39 -3.47
C CYS A 190 39.26 87.99 -4.88
N GLU A 191 38.25 87.77 -5.72
CA GLU A 191 37.75 88.67 -6.76
C GLU A 191 38.45 88.87 -8.14
N ILE A 192 37.60 88.72 -9.19
CA ILE A 192 37.56 89.49 -10.45
C ILE A 192 38.76 89.28 -11.43
N SER A 193 38.61 88.50 -12.51
CA SER A 193 37.81 88.91 -13.68
C SER A 193 37.72 87.91 -14.86
N LYS A 194 36.54 87.91 -15.52
CA LYS A 194 36.25 87.78 -16.97
C LYS A 194 36.97 86.71 -17.86
N ALA A 195 36.25 85.61 -18.14
CA ALA A 195 35.89 85.06 -19.49
C ALA A 195 35.20 83.69 -19.26
N ASP A 196 33.93 83.41 -19.55
CA ASP A 196 32.99 83.83 -20.62
C ASP A 196 33.45 83.39 -22.02
N ARG A 197 32.72 82.58 -22.81
CA ARG A 197 31.41 81.90 -22.61
C ARG A 197 31.19 80.79 -23.68
N LEU A 198 30.06 80.07 -23.56
CA LEU A 198 29.30 79.28 -24.56
C LEU A 198 29.68 77.79 -24.64
N SER A 199 28.79 76.77 -24.67
CA SER A 199 27.32 76.56 -24.63
C SER A 199 26.89 75.65 -25.78
N GLU A 200 26.27 74.55 -25.40
CA GLU A 200 25.43 73.59 -26.15
C GLU A 200 25.09 73.86 -27.64
N SER A 201 25.39 72.84 -28.47
CA SER A 201 24.55 72.25 -29.54
C SER A 201 23.80 73.13 -30.58
N ARG A 202 23.96 72.79 -31.87
CA ARG A 202 22.96 72.04 -32.67
C ARG A 202 23.34 71.85 -34.16
N SER A 203 22.85 70.74 -34.74
CA SER A 203 22.43 70.51 -36.14
C SER A 203 23.26 70.99 -37.37
N SER A 204 23.51 70.05 -38.32
CA SER A 204 23.51 70.17 -39.80
C SER A 204 24.10 71.43 -40.51
N GLY A 205 24.91 71.33 -41.58
CA GLY A 205 25.36 70.17 -42.38
C GLY A 205 25.83 70.60 -43.80
N ARG A 206 26.03 69.63 -44.72
CA ARG A 206 26.40 69.74 -46.16
C ARG A 206 27.86 70.11 -46.58
N LEU A 207 28.46 69.17 -47.33
CA LEU A 207 29.14 69.30 -48.65
C LEU A 207 30.12 70.47 -48.94
N GLY A 208 31.38 70.13 -49.26
CA GLY A 208 32.36 71.05 -49.90
C GLY A 208 33.75 70.44 -50.18
N ILE A 209 33.97 69.96 -51.41
CA ILE A 209 35.27 69.55 -52.04
C ILE A 209 35.58 70.65 -53.10
N PRO A 210 36.82 71.05 -53.48
CA PRO A 210 38.14 70.36 -53.55
C PRO A 210 39.27 71.11 -52.77
N GLN A 211 40.58 70.82 -52.77
CA GLN A 211 41.53 69.75 -53.20
C GLN A 211 42.83 69.94 -52.33
N GLN A 212 44.05 69.40 -52.50
CA GLN A 212 44.83 68.61 -53.50
C GLN A 212 45.64 67.52 -52.72
N GLY A 213 46.37 66.55 -53.30
CA GLY A 213 46.57 66.15 -54.70
C GLY A 213 47.84 65.28 -54.87
N LYS A 214 47.77 63.99 -54.52
CA LYS A 214 48.70 62.91 -54.92
C LYS A 214 47.90 61.61 -55.00
N GLU A 215 48.11 60.83 -56.06
CA GLU A 215 47.18 59.76 -56.48
C GLU A 215 47.64 58.35 -56.08
N ASN A 216 46.66 57.42 -56.09
CA ASN A 216 46.82 55.96 -56.22
C ASN A 216 47.51 55.23 -55.04
N VAL A 217 46.99 54.15 -54.46
CA VAL A 217 45.88 53.24 -54.81
C VAL A 217 45.04 52.95 -53.54
N PRO A 218 43.71 52.74 -53.61
CA PRO A 218 42.93 52.32 -52.44
C PRO A 218 43.42 50.97 -51.88
N GLY A 219 43.66 50.92 -50.56
CA GLY A 219 44.12 49.71 -49.88
C GLY A 219 43.09 48.56 -49.88
N PRO A 220 43.52 47.33 -49.53
CA PRO A 220 42.63 46.17 -49.48
C PRO A 220 41.41 46.41 -48.57
N ARG A 221 40.22 46.06 -49.05
CA ARG A 221 38.99 46.14 -48.25
C ARG A 221 39.12 45.26 -47.00
N SER A 222 38.81 45.82 -45.83
CA SER A 222 38.89 45.09 -44.57
C SER A 222 37.92 43.90 -44.54
N CYS A 223 38.36 42.79 -43.96
CA CYS A 223 37.60 41.56 -43.88
C CYS A 223 36.48 41.67 -42.82
N GLY A 224 35.28 42.04 -43.25
CA GLY A 224 34.08 41.98 -42.41
C GLY A 224 33.72 40.53 -42.06
N ASN A 225 33.77 40.17 -40.77
CA ASN A 225 33.35 38.86 -40.30
C ASN A 225 31.82 38.77 -40.25
N ILE A 226 31.22 38.22 -41.31
CA ILE A 226 29.77 38.03 -41.40
C ILE A 226 29.36 36.87 -40.48
N LYS A 227 28.77 37.18 -39.33
CA LYS A 227 28.07 36.19 -38.50
C LYS A 227 26.80 35.70 -39.21
N VAL A 228 26.95 34.66 -40.02
CA VAL A 228 25.83 33.90 -40.58
C VAL A 228 25.22 33.06 -39.46
N ASN A 229 24.25 33.63 -38.76
CA ASN A 229 23.42 32.89 -37.81
C ASN A 229 22.50 31.96 -38.59
N PHE A 230 22.98 30.75 -38.93
CA PHE A 230 22.13 29.68 -39.42
C PHE A 230 21.09 29.35 -38.35
N THR A 231 19.81 29.60 -38.66
CA THR A 231 18.72 29.03 -37.86
C THR A 231 18.89 27.51 -37.88
N PRO A 232 19.10 26.84 -36.74
CA PRO A 232 19.30 25.40 -36.75
C PRO A 232 18.04 24.76 -37.30
N ARG A 233 18.16 23.99 -38.39
CA ARG A 233 17.02 23.31 -39.02
C ARG A 233 16.65 22.06 -38.21
N VAL A 234 16.21 22.31 -36.98
CA VAL A 234 15.58 21.33 -36.11
C VAL A 234 14.30 20.90 -36.81
N PHE A 235 14.37 19.81 -37.56
CA PHE A 235 13.19 18.97 -37.72
C PHE A 235 12.77 18.59 -36.30
N PRO A 236 11.52 18.85 -35.88
CA PRO A 236 10.95 18.12 -34.77
C PRO A 236 10.74 16.69 -35.27
N THR A 237 11.83 15.90 -35.28
CA THR A 237 11.73 14.49 -34.97
C THR A 237 10.88 14.45 -33.72
N ALA A 238 9.65 13.95 -33.82
CA ALA A 238 8.77 13.92 -32.67
C ALA A 238 9.54 13.22 -31.56
N LEU A 239 9.85 13.95 -30.47
CA LEU A 239 10.18 13.29 -29.23
C LEU A 239 8.97 12.38 -29.01
N ARG A 240 9.20 11.07 -29.05
CA ARG A 240 8.28 10.11 -28.46
C ARG A 240 8.00 10.67 -27.08
N GLU A 241 6.80 11.22 -26.90
CA GLU A 241 6.38 11.83 -25.63
C GLU A 241 6.72 10.80 -24.57
N SER A 242 7.69 11.14 -23.73
CA SER A 242 8.39 10.13 -22.95
C SER A 242 7.41 9.68 -21.89
N ARG A 243 6.73 8.56 -22.12
CA ARG A 243 5.67 8.03 -21.25
C ARG A 243 6.18 7.54 -19.90
N LEU A 244 7.47 7.70 -19.62
CA LEU A 244 8.07 7.37 -18.33
C LEU A 244 7.31 7.95 -17.10
N PRO A 245 6.81 9.21 -17.04
CA PRO A 245 6.05 9.66 -15.90
C PRO A 245 4.62 9.06 -15.88
N ASP A 246 4.00 8.80 -17.04
CA ASP A 246 2.70 8.10 -17.11
C ASP A 246 2.83 6.63 -16.65
N GLU A 247 3.92 5.98 -17.05
CA GLU A 247 4.28 4.59 -16.73
C GLU A 247 4.73 4.48 -15.27
N GLU A 248 5.50 5.43 -14.74
CA GLU A 248 5.84 5.55 -13.31
C GLU A 248 4.60 5.85 -12.47
N GLU A 249 3.70 6.74 -12.89
CA GLU A 249 2.42 6.96 -12.21
C GLU A 249 1.56 5.71 -12.24
N TRP A 250 1.48 4.99 -13.36
CA TRP A 250 0.73 3.74 -13.46
C TRP A 250 1.32 2.64 -12.56
N LEU A 251 2.64 2.48 -12.55
CA LEU A 251 3.35 1.57 -11.66
C LEU A 251 3.17 1.95 -10.18
N LYS A 252 3.22 3.24 -9.85
CA LYS A 252 2.99 3.77 -8.51
C LYS A 252 1.56 3.51 -8.04
N LYS A 253 0.55 3.86 -8.86
CA LYS A 253 -0.88 3.58 -8.61
C LYS A 253 -1.14 2.07 -8.46
N GLN A 254 -0.47 1.24 -9.24
CA GLN A 254 -0.58 -0.22 -9.13
C GLN A 254 0.13 -0.80 -7.89
N ALA A 255 1.28 -0.25 -7.49
CA ALA A 255 1.98 -0.62 -6.26
C ALA A 255 1.19 -0.17 -5.02
N GLU A 256 0.56 1.00 -5.07
CA GLU A 256 -0.34 1.53 -4.03
C GLU A 256 -1.61 0.69 -3.92
N ALA A 257 -2.26 0.33 -5.04
CA ALA A 257 -3.39 -0.60 -5.05
C ALA A 257 -3.03 -2.01 -4.51
N ARG A 258 -1.81 -2.50 -4.78
CA ARG A 258 -1.30 -3.74 -4.18
C ARG A 258 -1.03 -3.58 -2.68
N ARG A 259 -0.51 -2.44 -2.23
CA ARG A 259 -0.28 -2.14 -0.80
C ARG A 259 -1.58 -2.01 -0.03
N THR A 260 -2.62 -1.36 -0.57
CA THR A 260 -3.92 -1.24 0.11
C THR A 260 -4.61 -2.60 0.20
N VAL A 261 -4.58 -3.43 -0.86
CA VAL A 261 -5.09 -4.81 -0.79
C VAL A 261 -4.27 -5.68 0.17
N ALA A 262 -2.94 -5.53 0.24
CA ALA A 262 -2.11 -6.27 1.18
C ALA A 262 -2.31 -5.83 2.64
N ALA A 263 -2.52 -4.53 2.89
CA ALA A 263 -2.85 -4.00 4.21
C ALA A 263 -4.27 -4.39 4.64
N ASP A 264 -5.25 -4.35 3.71
CA ASP A 264 -6.58 -4.90 3.92
C ASP A 264 -6.50 -6.39 4.30
N LEU A 265 -5.65 -7.19 3.65
CA LEU A 265 -5.46 -8.61 3.98
C LEU A 265 -4.74 -8.84 5.32
N ALA A 266 -3.76 -8.01 5.68
CA ALA A 266 -3.07 -8.12 6.97
C ALA A 266 -4.01 -7.82 8.16
N GLU A 267 -4.85 -6.78 8.05
CA GLU A 267 -5.89 -6.46 9.04
C GLU A 267 -6.98 -7.55 9.16
N LEU A 268 -7.07 -8.46 8.19
CA LEU A 268 -7.99 -9.61 8.20
C LEU A 268 -7.37 -10.90 8.77
N ASP A 269 -6.05 -10.96 9.02
CA ASP A 269 -5.39 -12.14 9.62
C ASP A 269 -5.38 -12.13 11.16
N ASP A 270 -5.51 -10.96 11.79
CA ASP A 270 -5.77 -10.83 13.24
C ASP A 270 -7.24 -11.16 13.63
N LEU A 271 -8.14 -11.35 12.65
CA LEU A 271 -9.55 -11.68 12.88
C LEU A 271 -9.73 -13.13 13.31
N LYS A 272 -10.63 -13.36 14.28
CA LYS A 272 -11.03 -14.72 14.68
C LYS A 272 -11.76 -15.45 13.54
N PRO A 273 -11.78 -16.80 13.53
CA PRO A 273 -12.40 -17.58 12.45
C PRO A 273 -13.87 -17.22 12.17
N GLU A 274 -14.62 -16.82 13.19
CA GLU A 274 -16.02 -16.38 13.06
C GLU A 274 -16.14 -15.02 12.36
N GLU A 275 -15.19 -14.11 12.62
CA GLU A 275 -15.18 -12.76 12.06
C GLU A 275 -14.71 -12.74 10.59
N ARG A 276 -14.07 -13.83 10.13
CA ARG A 276 -13.70 -14.06 8.73
C ARG A 276 -14.91 -14.41 7.84
N ASN A 277 -16.12 -14.47 8.40
CA ASN A 277 -17.38 -14.61 7.66
C ASN A 277 -18.08 -13.23 7.49
N PRO A 278 -18.31 -12.75 6.25
CA PRO A 278 -18.94 -11.44 6.00
C PRO A 278 -20.39 -11.36 6.49
N ASP A 279 -21.15 -12.47 6.54
CA ASP A 279 -22.52 -12.47 7.06
C ASP A 279 -22.58 -12.34 8.59
N TRP A 280 -21.57 -12.86 9.30
CA TRP A 280 -21.43 -12.68 10.75
C TRP A 280 -21.06 -11.23 11.08
N LEU A 281 -20.14 -10.62 10.33
CA LEU A 281 -19.80 -9.21 10.49
C LEU A 281 -20.97 -8.27 10.12
N LYS A 282 -21.77 -8.64 9.11
CA LYS A 282 -23.04 -7.96 8.78
C LYS A 282 -23.97 -7.97 10.00
N GLU A 283 -24.25 -9.14 10.58
CA GLU A 283 -25.08 -9.25 11.79
C GLU A 283 -24.51 -8.48 13.00
N LYS A 284 -23.19 -8.47 13.17
CA LYS A 284 -22.51 -7.67 14.21
C LYS A 284 -22.73 -6.17 13.97
N GLY A 285 -22.66 -5.73 12.72
CA GLY A 285 -23.02 -4.38 12.28
C GLY A 285 -24.49 -4.03 12.53
N ASP A 286 -25.43 -4.95 12.22
CA ASP A 286 -26.86 -4.77 12.47
C ASP A 286 -27.14 -4.64 13.98
N LYS A 287 -26.50 -5.48 14.81
CA LYS A 287 -26.58 -5.42 16.29
C LYS A 287 -26.07 -4.07 16.83
N PHE A 288 -24.95 -3.56 16.33
CA PHE A 288 -24.46 -2.21 16.70
C PHE A 288 -25.37 -1.08 16.20
N PHE A 289 -25.96 -1.21 15.01
CA PHE A 289 -26.90 -0.22 14.46
C PHE A 289 -28.18 -0.12 15.30
N VAL A 290 -28.74 -1.27 15.72
CA VAL A 290 -29.90 -1.34 16.64
C VAL A 290 -29.55 -0.76 18.02
N ALA A 291 -28.32 -0.97 18.50
CA ALA A 291 -27.81 -0.34 19.72
C ALA A 291 -27.46 1.17 19.57
N GLY A 292 -27.71 1.78 18.40
CA GLY A 292 -27.42 3.19 18.12
C GLY A 292 -25.94 3.54 17.97
N ASN A 293 -25.02 2.57 18.06
CA ASN A 293 -23.58 2.78 17.87
C ASN A 293 -23.22 2.70 16.39
N TYR A 294 -23.60 3.73 15.64
CA TYR A 294 -23.42 3.80 14.20
C TYR A 294 -21.94 3.73 13.77
N GLN A 295 -20.99 4.20 14.59
CA GLN A 295 -19.56 4.13 14.25
C GLN A 295 -19.00 2.71 14.39
N ALA A 296 -19.39 1.97 15.43
CA ALA A 296 -19.03 0.55 15.55
C ALA A 296 -19.67 -0.30 14.44
N ALA A 297 -20.92 0.02 14.06
CA ALA A 297 -21.59 -0.62 12.93
C ALA A 297 -20.86 -0.35 11.60
N LEU A 298 -20.48 0.90 11.33
CA LEU A 298 -19.72 1.30 10.15
C LEU A 298 -18.38 0.55 10.07
N ASN A 299 -17.65 0.43 11.18
CA ASN A 299 -16.41 -0.34 11.25
C ASN A 299 -16.62 -1.84 10.95
N ALA A 300 -17.69 -2.45 11.49
CA ALA A 300 -18.04 -3.84 11.19
C ALA A 300 -18.40 -4.05 9.71
N TYR A 301 -19.16 -3.13 9.10
CA TYR A 301 -19.47 -3.18 7.67
C TYR A 301 -18.25 -2.93 6.78
N ASN A 302 -17.29 -2.10 7.21
CA ASN A 302 -16.02 -1.93 6.49
C ASN A 302 -15.24 -3.24 6.43
N LEU A 303 -15.07 -3.94 7.55
CA LEU A 303 -14.40 -5.25 7.58
C LEU A 303 -15.15 -6.30 6.74
N ALA A 304 -16.49 -6.32 6.81
CA ALA A 304 -17.30 -7.20 5.96
C ALA A 304 -17.11 -6.90 4.46
N LEU A 305 -16.94 -5.63 4.08
CA LEU A 305 -16.64 -5.21 2.71
C LEU A 305 -15.20 -5.50 2.29
N LYS A 306 -14.22 -5.51 3.20
CA LYS A 306 -12.86 -6.01 2.90
C LYS A 306 -12.90 -7.50 2.51
N LEU A 307 -13.70 -8.30 3.21
CA LEU A 307 -13.93 -9.72 2.89
C LEU A 307 -14.76 -9.93 1.61
N ASN A 308 -15.87 -9.20 1.43
CA ASN A 308 -16.77 -9.40 0.30
C ASN A 308 -17.39 -8.10 -0.24
N ARG A 309 -16.74 -7.53 -1.27
CA ARG A 309 -17.22 -6.34 -2.02
C ARG A 309 -18.40 -6.60 -2.96
N LYS A 310 -18.99 -7.80 -2.99
CA LYS A 310 -20.10 -8.15 -3.91
C LYS A 310 -21.48 -8.24 -3.24
N LEU A 311 -21.60 -7.94 -1.94
CA LEU A 311 -22.86 -8.07 -1.18
C LEU A 311 -23.57 -6.70 -1.06
N PRO A 312 -24.68 -6.43 -1.80
CA PRO A 312 -25.30 -5.09 -1.82
C PRO A 312 -25.86 -4.65 -0.46
N ALA A 313 -26.22 -5.62 0.39
CA ALA A 313 -26.73 -5.37 1.73
C ALA A 313 -25.72 -4.63 2.62
N LEU A 314 -24.42 -4.90 2.48
CA LEU A 314 -23.36 -4.24 3.25
C LEU A 314 -23.27 -2.76 2.93
N TYR A 315 -23.16 -2.42 1.64
CA TYR A 315 -23.19 -1.03 1.16
C TYR A 315 -24.48 -0.32 1.59
N SER A 316 -25.65 -0.94 1.40
CA SER A 316 -26.92 -0.31 1.76
C SER A 316 -27.06 -0.07 3.27
N ASN A 317 -26.54 -0.96 4.13
CA ASN A 317 -26.54 -0.75 5.58
C ASN A 317 -25.43 0.22 6.06
N ARG A 318 -24.27 0.27 5.38
CA ARG A 318 -23.24 1.28 5.62
C ARG A 318 -23.72 2.69 5.24
N ALA A 319 -24.48 2.83 4.14
CA ALA A 319 -25.19 4.06 3.80
C ALA A 319 -26.14 4.53 4.90
N ALA A 320 -26.86 3.60 5.57
CA ALA A 320 -27.72 3.93 6.70
C ALA A 320 -26.93 4.43 7.93
N CYS A 321 -25.74 3.87 8.19
CA CYS A 321 -24.82 4.41 9.20
C CYS A 321 -24.35 5.82 8.83
N HIS A 322 -23.97 6.02 7.56
CA HIS A 322 -23.53 7.32 7.06
C HIS A 322 -24.61 8.40 7.15
N LEU A 323 -25.87 8.11 6.81
CA LEU A 323 -27.01 9.02 7.05
C LEU A 323 -27.13 9.39 8.53
N LYS A 324 -27.13 8.40 9.44
CA LYS A 324 -27.22 8.65 10.90
C LYS A 324 -26.04 9.43 11.47
N LEU A 325 -24.90 9.43 10.77
CA LEU A 325 -23.71 10.21 11.10
C LEU A 325 -23.53 11.47 10.23
N ARG A 326 -24.57 11.93 9.50
CA ARG A 326 -24.55 13.10 8.58
C ARG A 326 -23.42 13.05 7.53
N ASN A 327 -22.90 11.87 7.20
CA ASN A 327 -21.86 11.65 6.18
C ASN A 327 -22.48 11.51 4.78
N LEU A 328 -23.20 12.55 4.34
CA LEU A 328 -24.19 12.46 3.24
C LEU A 328 -23.58 12.02 1.90
N HIS A 329 -22.42 12.57 1.50
CA HIS A 329 -21.74 12.14 0.27
C HIS A 329 -21.39 10.65 0.26
N LYS A 330 -20.94 10.10 1.40
CA LYS A 330 -20.62 8.66 1.53
C LYS A 330 -21.88 7.79 1.51
N ALA A 331 -23.01 8.30 2.03
CA ALA A 331 -24.30 7.63 1.89
C ALA A 331 -24.79 7.56 0.44
N ILE A 332 -24.52 8.60 -0.38
CA ILE A 332 -24.82 8.62 -1.82
C ILE A 332 -23.92 7.64 -2.57
N GLU A 333 -22.62 7.62 -2.28
CA GLU A 333 -21.64 6.69 -2.84
C GLU A 333 -22.03 5.23 -2.56
N ASP A 334 -22.23 4.87 -1.29
CA ASP A 334 -22.66 3.52 -0.89
C ASP A 334 -24.01 3.11 -1.48
N SER A 335 -24.99 4.02 -1.49
CA SER A 335 -26.31 3.69 -2.07
C SER A 335 -26.24 3.51 -3.57
N SER A 336 -25.34 4.22 -4.26
CA SER A 336 -25.10 4.06 -5.70
C SER A 336 -24.38 2.74 -5.99
N GLN A 337 -23.36 2.38 -5.19
CA GLN A 337 -22.66 1.10 -5.32
C GLN A 337 -23.58 -0.09 -5.02
N ALA A 338 -24.50 0.06 -4.06
CA ALA A 338 -25.56 -0.92 -3.80
C ALA A 338 -26.50 -1.07 -5.01
N LEU A 339 -26.93 0.03 -5.65
CA LEU A 339 -27.80 -0.01 -6.84
C LEU A 339 -27.11 -0.65 -8.05
N GLU A 340 -25.81 -0.38 -8.27
CA GLU A 340 -25.03 -1.04 -9.33
C GLU A 340 -24.97 -2.57 -9.14
N LEU A 341 -24.70 -3.02 -7.91
CA LEU A 341 -24.69 -4.45 -7.56
C LEU A 341 -26.09 -5.10 -7.53
N LEU A 342 -27.17 -4.32 -7.68
CA LEU A 342 -28.56 -4.77 -7.78
C LEU A 342 -29.10 -4.74 -9.22
N ASN A 343 -28.20 -4.60 -10.21
CA ASN A 343 -28.49 -4.69 -11.64
C ASN A 343 -28.23 -6.15 -12.13
N PRO A 344 -29.13 -6.81 -12.89
CA PRO A 344 -30.41 -6.33 -13.39
C PRO A 344 -31.50 -6.16 -12.32
N PRO A 345 -32.48 -5.27 -12.52
CA PRO A 345 -33.62 -5.12 -11.64
C PRO A 345 -34.56 -6.34 -11.75
N VAL A 346 -34.68 -7.10 -10.66
CA VAL A 346 -35.52 -8.30 -10.54
C VAL A 346 -36.56 -8.10 -9.42
N ALA A 347 -37.61 -8.92 -9.36
CA ALA A 347 -38.60 -8.89 -8.28
C ALA A 347 -37.95 -9.11 -6.90
N ASP A 348 -37.15 -10.16 -6.75
CA ASP A 348 -36.49 -10.55 -5.50
C ASP A 348 -35.64 -9.42 -4.91
N ASN A 349 -34.93 -8.68 -5.78
CA ASN A 349 -34.04 -7.60 -5.38
C ASN A 349 -34.73 -6.21 -5.30
N ALA A 350 -36.03 -6.14 -5.60
CA ALA A 350 -36.82 -4.90 -5.56
C ALA A 350 -36.81 -4.24 -4.17
N SER A 351 -36.96 -5.02 -3.10
CA SER A 351 -36.96 -4.50 -1.72
C SER A 351 -35.61 -3.90 -1.30
N ALA A 352 -34.51 -4.37 -1.89
CA ALA A 352 -33.18 -3.81 -1.68
C ALA A 352 -32.95 -2.55 -2.52
N ARG A 353 -33.39 -2.54 -3.79
CA ARG A 353 -33.35 -1.35 -4.66
C ARG A 353 -34.18 -0.20 -4.09
N LEU A 354 -35.38 -0.49 -3.58
CA LEU A 354 -36.25 0.47 -2.89
C LEU A 354 -35.52 1.14 -1.72
N LYS A 355 -34.90 0.34 -0.83
CA LYS A 355 -34.11 0.85 0.30
C LYS A 355 -32.92 1.71 -0.16
N ALA A 356 -32.23 1.31 -1.22
CA ALA A 356 -31.07 2.06 -1.73
C ALA A 356 -31.48 3.39 -2.38
N HIS A 357 -32.55 3.43 -3.19
CA HIS A 357 -33.11 4.67 -3.73
C HIS A 357 -33.58 5.62 -2.62
N VAL A 358 -34.33 5.13 -1.62
CA VAL A 358 -34.76 5.97 -0.48
C VAL A 358 -33.55 6.51 0.28
N ARG A 359 -32.56 5.67 0.61
CA ARG A 359 -31.32 6.09 1.30
C ARG A 359 -30.54 7.15 0.50
N ARG A 360 -30.45 7.00 -0.82
CA ARG A 360 -29.80 7.98 -1.72
C ARG A 360 -30.60 9.28 -1.83
N GLY A 361 -31.91 9.19 -1.98
CA GLY A 361 -32.83 10.33 -2.03
C GLY A 361 -32.81 11.15 -0.73
N THR A 362 -32.85 10.50 0.44
CA THR A 362 -32.71 11.18 1.74
C THR A 362 -31.38 11.93 1.82
N ALA A 363 -30.27 11.32 1.40
CA ALA A 363 -28.97 11.97 1.40
C ALA A 363 -28.87 13.18 0.46
N PHE A 364 -29.54 13.15 -0.70
CA PHE A 364 -29.68 14.30 -1.58
C PHE A 364 -30.54 15.41 -0.96
N CYS A 365 -31.70 15.09 -0.37
CA CYS A 365 -32.55 16.08 0.30
C CYS A 365 -31.87 16.71 1.53
N GLU A 366 -31.08 15.95 2.29
CA GLU A 366 -30.25 16.51 3.39
C GLU A 366 -29.06 17.35 2.90
N LEU A 367 -28.72 17.30 1.60
CA LEU A 367 -27.77 18.21 0.93
C LEU A 367 -28.46 19.35 0.16
N GLU A 368 -29.77 19.53 0.36
CA GLU A 368 -30.62 20.52 -0.36
C GLU A 368 -30.70 20.29 -1.89
N LEU A 369 -30.22 19.13 -2.37
CA LEU A 369 -30.32 18.66 -3.76
C LEU A 369 -31.71 18.03 -4.00
N TYR A 370 -32.75 18.84 -3.86
CA TYR A 370 -34.14 18.38 -3.87
C TYR A 370 -34.59 17.83 -5.23
N VAL A 371 -33.99 18.24 -6.35
CA VAL A 371 -34.34 17.76 -7.69
C VAL A 371 -33.85 16.33 -7.90
N GLU A 372 -32.61 16.05 -7.52
CA GLU A 372 -31.99 14.72 -7.50
C GLU A 372 -32.69 13.82 -6.49
N GLY A 373 -32.98 14.34 -5.30
CA GLY A 373 -33.78 13.65 -4.29
C GLY A 373 -35.15 13.24 -4.81
N LEU A 374 -35.88 14.15 -5.47
CA LEU A 374 -37.18 13.86 -6.07
C LEU A 374 -37.11 12.76 -7.14
N GLN A 375 -36.05 12.70 -7.95
CA GLN A 375 -35.85 11.63 -8.93
C GLN A 375 -35.67 10.26 -8.25
N GLU A 376 -34.88 10.19 -7.18
CA GLU A 376 -34.69 8.95 -6.41
C GLU A 376 -35.97 8.50 -5.69
N TYR A 377 -36.71 9.42 -5.09
CA TYR A 377 -38.01 9.11 -4.46
C TYR A 377 -39.06 8.68 -5.50
N GLN A 378 -39.05 9.23 -6.72
CA GLN A 378 -39.87 8.74 -7.83
C GLN A 378 -39.41 7.37 -8.36
N ALA A 379 -38.11 7.07 -8.37
CA ALA A 379 -37.59 5.75 -8.72
C ALA A 379 -38.01 4.69 -7.68
N ALA A 380 -37.98 5.05 -6.40
CA ALA A 380 -38.53 4.24 -5.31
C ALA A 380 -40.05 4.00 -5.49
N LEU A 381 -40.82 5.04 -5.81
CA LEU A 381 -42.29 4.94 -5.98
C LEU A 381 -42.70 4.07 -7.19
N LYS A 382 -41.83 3.95 -8.21
CA LYS A 382 -42.02 2.98 -9.32
C LYS A 382 -41.82 1.52 -8.88
N ILE A 383 -41.17 1.26 -7.74
CA ILE A 383 -40.96 -0.08 -7.18
C ILE A 383 -42.05 -0.44 -6.17
N ASP A 384 -42.47 0.52 -5.33
CA ASP A 384 -43.56 0.34 -4.35
C ASP A 384 -44.58 1.50 -4.45
N PRO A 385 -45.52 1.44 -5.42
CA PRO A 385 -46.46 2.54 -5.69
C PRO A 385 -47.47 2.79 -4.57
N ASN A 386 -47.74 1.79 -3.74
CA ASN A 386 -48.82 1.80 -2.73
C ASN A 386 -48.36 2.30 -1.36
N ASN A 387 -47.13 2.80 -1.26
CA ASN A 387 -46.51 3.20 0.01
C ASN A 387 -46.89 4.65 0.39
N PRO A 388 -47.78 4.87 1.39
CA PRO A 388 -48.32 6.21 1.67
C PRO A 388 -47.23 7.18 2.14
N LYS A 389 -46.26 6.71 2.93
CA LYS A 389 -45.14 7.53 3.40
C LYS A 389 -44.28 8.03 2.24
N LEU A 390 -44.05 7.16 1.25
CA LEU A 390 -43.27 7.50 0.06
C LEU A 390 -44.01 8.48 -0.85
N GLN A 391 -45.34 8.36 -0.95
CA GLN A 391 -46.19 9.33 -1.65
C GLN A 391 -46.18 10.70 -0.96
N GLU A 392 -46.32 10.73 0.37
CA GLU A 392 -46.20 11.94 1.17
C GLU A 392 -44.83 12.62 0.97
N ASP A 393 -43.73 11.86 1.06
CA ASP A 393 -42.37 12.40 0.95
C ASP A 393 -42.09 12.92 -0.47
N VAL A 394 -42.55 12.24 -1.52
CA VAL A 394 -42.55 12.75 -2.90
C VAL A 394 -43.29 14.08 -3.00
N GLN A 395 -44.44 14.23 -2.33
CA GLN A 395 -45.19 15.49 -2.36
C GLN A 395 -44.48 16.60 -1.58
N LYS A 396 -43.99 16.34 -0.36
CA LYS A 396 -43.21 17.32 0.44
C LYS A 396 -42.00 17.85 -0.35
N ILE A 397 -41.26 16.97 -1.03
CA ILE A 397 -40.11 17.38 -1.86
C ILE A 397 -40.57 18.18 -3.09
N ARG A 398 -41.68 17.79 -3.75
CA ARG A 398 -42.27 18.56 -4.86
C ARG A 398 -42.68 19.97 -4.42
N ASP A 399 -43.32 20.11 -3.26
CA ASP A 399 -43.78 21.39 -2.72
C ASP A 399 -42.59 22.31 -2.42
N ILE A 400 -41.49 21.77 -1.89
CA ILE A 400 -40.23 22.50 -1.69
C ILE A 400 -39.64 22.98 -3.03
N VAL A 401 -39.53 22.10 -4.04
CA VAL A 401 -38.99 22.46 -5.36
C VAL A 401 -39.84 23.53 -6.06
N GLN A 402 -41.17 23.45 -5.94
CA GLN A 402 -42.08 24.44 -6.50
C GLN A 402 -42.03 25.77 -5.73
N GLY A 403 -41.98 25.72 -4.39
CA GLY A 403 -41.87 26.91 -3.53
C GLY A 403 -40.54 27.65 -3.64
N ALA A 404 -39.45 26.96 -4.03
CA ALA A 404 -38.14 27.57 -4.30
C ALA A 404 -38.01 28.15 -5.72
N SER A 405 -39.07 28.08 -6.55
CA SER A 405 -39.07 28.51 -7.95
C SER A 405 -39.81 29.84 -8.20
N GLY A 406 -40.15 30.60 -7.15
CA GLY A 406 -40.88 31.88 -7.23
C GLY A 406 -40.44 32.88 -6.16
#